data_AF-A0AAW4BGG3-F1
#
_entry.id   AF-A0AAW4BGG3-F1
#
_cell.length_a   1.000
_cell.length_b   1.000
_cell.length_c   1.000
_cell.angle_alpha   90.00
_cell.angle_beta   90.00
_cell.angle_gamma   90.00
#
_symmetry.space_group_name_H-M   'P 1'
#
loop_
_entity.id
_entity.type
_entity.pdbx_description
1 polymer ?
#
loop_
_entity_poly.entity_id
_entity_poly.type
_entity_poly.pdbx_seq_one_letter_code
_entity_poly.pdbx_strand_id
1 'polypeptide(L)' 'MLCIKSTSDFEIESVKYPNFPLLTWEVDNAKLGIESGMLCVEAMQFLIYECLKRGRVDSENTWWTYARHLNQFLT' A
#
# COMPACT_ATOMS: atom_id res chain seq x y z
N MET A 1 -1.74 -4.27 -10.83
CA MET A 1 -1.35 -3.26 -9.81
C MET A 1 0.12 -3.51 -9.43
N LEU A 2 0.90 -2.44 -9.23
CA LEU A 2 2.30 -2.54 -8.82
C LEU A 2 2.41 -2.44 -7.29
N CYS A 3 3.19 -3.34 -6.69
CA CYS A 3 3.50 -3.29 -5.26
C CYS A 3 4.99 -2.96 -5.10
N ILE A 4 5.29 -1.77 -4.60
CA ILE A 4 6.66 -1.26 -4.43
C ILE A 4 7.00 -1.00 -2.97
N LYS A 5 8.29 -0.92 -2.65
CA LYS A 5 8.75 -0.61 -1.29
C LYS A 5 8.69 0.90 -1.05
N SER A 6 8.18 1.31 0.10
CA SER A 6 8.34 2.68 0.58
C SER A 6 9.81 2.99 0.92
N THR A 7 10.18 4.28 0.81
CA THR A 7 11.50 4.78 1.24
C THR A 7 11.51 5.13 2.73
N SER A 8 12.67 5.55 3.25
CA SER A 8 12.82 6.07 4.62
C SER A 8 12.10 7.39 4.89
N ASP A 9 11.52 7.99 3.85
CA ASP A 9 10.78 9.26 3.95
C ASP A 9 9.27 9.02 4.05
N PHE A 10 8.81 7.78 3.84
CA PHE A 10 7.42 7.44 4.03
C PHE A 10 7.09 7.39 5.52
N GLU A 11 6.15 8.24 5.91
CA GLU A 11 5.68 8.37 7.27
C GLU A 11 4.16 8.44 7.33
N ILE A 12 3.62 7.91 8.43
CA ILE A 12 2.22 8.01 8.79
C ILE A 12 2.19 8.54 10.21
N GLU A 13 1.49 9.67 10.43
CA GLU A 13 1.37 10.29 11.76
C GLU A 13 2.77 10.52 12.41
N SER A 14 3.74 10.95 11.59
CA SER A 14 5.15 11.18 11.97
C SER A 14 5.94 9.93 12.40
N VAL A 15 5.40 8.73 12.20
CA VAL A 15 6.12 7.46 12.37
C VAL A 15 6.59 6.96 11.00
N LYS A 16 7.88 6.63 10.90
CA LYS A 16 8.49 6.14 9.66
C LYS A 16 8.26 4.65 9.51
N TYR A 17 7.83 4.24 8.32
CA TYR A 17 7.63 2.84 7.97
C TYR A 17 8.43 2.51 6.69
N PRO A 18 9.77 2.35 6.80
CA PRO A 18 10.58 1.94 5.65
C PRO A 18 10.15 0.55 5.18
N ASN A 19 10.25 0.30 3.86
CA ASN A 19 9.84 -0.96 3.22
C ASN A 19 8.36 -1.32 3.36
N PHE A 20 7.50 -0.43 3.86
CA PHE A 20 6.06 -0.62 3.83
C PHE A 20 5.58 -0.75 2.38
N PRO A 21 4.69 -1.70 2.06
CA PRO A 21 4.22 -1.88 0.70
C PRO A 21 3.35 -0.71 0.26
N LEU A 22 3.65 -0.17 -0.92
CA LEU A 22 2.86 0.85 -1.61
C LEU A 22 2.22 0.22 -2.86
N LEU A 23 0.89 0.25 -2.95
CA LEU A 23 0.18 -0.20 -4.14
C LEU A 23 -0.11 0.96 -5.08
N THR A 24 0.35 0.87 -6.32
CA THR A 24 0.15 1.88 -7.37
C THR A 24 -0.54 1.31 -8.59
N TRP A 25 -1.29 2.18 -9.28
CA TRP A 25 -1.93 1.86 -10.54
C TRP A 25 -0.89 1.66 -11.64
N GLU A 26 -1.03 0.59 -12.42
CA GLU A 26 -0.14 0.31 -13.57
C GLU A 26 -0.51 1.07 -14.82
N VAL A 27 -1.81 1.33 -14.98
CA VAL A 27 -2.39 1.89 -16.19
C VAL A 27 -3.30 3.05 -15.83
N ASP A 28 -3.40 4.00 -16.76
CA ASP A 28 -4.31 5.12 -16.61
C ASP A 28 -5.77 4.65 -16.64
N ASN A 29 -6.63 5.35 -15.90
CA ASN A 29 -8.07 5.21 -15.99
C ASN A 29 -8.74 6.59 -15.94
N ALA A 30 -8.91 7.18 -17.12
CA ALA A 30 -9.46 8.52 -17.29
C ALA A 30 -10.88 8.70 -16.70
N LYS A 31 -11.69 7.63 -16.64
CA LYS A 31 -13.06 7.70 -16.07
C LYS A 31 -13.05 7.93 -14.57
N LEU A 32 -11.99 7.50 -13.90
CA LEU A 32 -11.80 7.62 -12.46
C LEU A 32 -10.75 8.69 -12.11
N GLY A 33 -10.19 9.39 -13.11
CA GLY A 33 -9.14 10.39 -12.90
C GLY A 33 -7.83 9.77 -12.36
N ILE A 34 -7.56 8.52 -12.71
CA ILE A 34 -6.36 7.78 -12.26
C ILE A 34 -5.29 7.86 -13.34
N GLU A 35 -4.07 8.20 -12.94
CA GLU A 35 -2.86 8.10 -13.75
C GLU A 35 -1.98 6.96 -13.24
N SER A 36 -1.24 6.33 -14.15
CA SER A 36 -0.24 5.32 -13.82
C SER A 36 0.77 5.88 -12.82
N GLY A 37 1.12 5.07 -11.82
CA GLY A 37 1.98 5.47 -10.71
C GLY A 37 1.26 6.14 -9.54
N MET A 38 0.00 6.57 -9.69
CA MET A 38 -0.79 7.03 -8.55
C MET A 38 -1.01 5.89 -7.54
N LEU A 39 -1.00 6.23 -6.25
CA LEU A 39 -1.35 5.28 -5.20
C LEU A 39 -2.83 4.86 -5.32
N CYS A 40 -3.11 3.58 -5.14
CA CYS A 40 -4.47 3.13 -4.90
C CYS A 40 -4.85 3.42 -3.45
N VAL A 41 -5.57 4.52 -3.26
CA VAL A 41 -5.89 5.08 -1.95
C VAL A 41 -6.61 4.08 -1.06
N GLU A 42 -7.57 3.33 -1.61
CA GLU A 42 -8.37 2.34 -0.90
C GLU A 42 -7.51 1.17 -0.40
N ALA A 43 -6.61 0.66 -1.25
CA ALA A 43 -5.68 -0.39 -0.86
C ALA A 43 -4.72 0.09 0.23
N MET A 44 -4.23 1.34 0.13
CA MET A 44 -3.38 1.94 1.14
C MET A 44 -4.10 2.12 2.48
N GLN A 45 -5.35 2.59 2.48
CA GLN A 45 -6.16 2.71 3.70
C GLN A 45 -6.35 1.36 4.40
N PHE A 46 -6.66 0.31 3.62
CA PHE A 46 -6.78 -1.05 4.15
C PHE A 46 -5.48 -1.53 4.79
N LEU A 47 -4.35 -1.39 4.09
CA LEU A 47 -3.05 -1.81 4.61
C LEU A 47 -2.68 -1.05 5.88
N ILE A 48 -2.86 0.28 5.91
CA ILE A 48 -2.57 1.08 7.11
C ILE A 48 -3.43 0.62 8.28
N TYR A 49 -4.72 0.36 8.06
CA TYR A 49 -5.61 -0.09 9.12
C TYR A 49 -5.21 -1.48 9.65
N GLU A 50 -5.13 -2.48 8.77
CA GLU A 50 -4.91 -3.87 9.15
C GLU A 50 -3.49 -4.12 9.64
N CYS A 51 -2.50 -3.50 9.01
CA CYS A 51 -1.10 -3.70 9.34
C CYS A 51 -0.63 -2.80 10.48
N LEU A 52 -1.03 -1.52 10.52
CA LEU A 52 -0.42 -0.56 11.46
C LEU A 52 -1.35 -0.23 12.63
N LYS A 53 -2.64 0.01 12.38
CA LYS A 53 -3.56 0.52 13.42
C LYS A 53 -4.21 -0.59 14.27
N ARG A 54 -4.48 -1.77 13.68
CA ARG A 54 -5.17 -2.87 14.37
C ARG A 54 -4.35 -3.52 15.50
N GLY A 55 -3.03 -3.28 15.53
CA GLY A 55 -2.14 -3.66 16.64
C GLY A 55 -1.77 -5.15 16.72
N ARG A 56 -2.04 -5.95 15.68
CA ARG A 56 -1.74 -7.40 15.64
C ARG A 56 -0.66 -7.79 14.63
N VAL A 57 -0.20 -6.85 13.80
CA VAL A 57 0.54 -7.14 12.58
C VAL A 57 1.80 -6.27 12.52
N ASP A 58 2.78 -6.59 13.36
CA ASP A 58 4.02 -5.80 13.46
C ASP A 58 5.23 -6.53 12.85
N SER A 59 5.08 -7.00 11.61
CA SER A 59 6.22 -7.53 10.87
C SER A 59 6.16 -7.18 9.39
N GLU A 60 7.31 -6.80 8.83
CA GLU A 60 7.45 -6.48 7.40
C GLU A 60 6.90 -7.62 6.53
N ASN A 61 7.20 -8.87 6.87
CA ASN A 61 6.70 -10.04 6.14
C ASN A 61 5.16 -10.10 6.09
N THR A 62 4.48 -9.75 7.18
CA THR A 62 3.02 -9.74 7.21
C THR A 62 2.47 -8.59 6.36
N TRP A 63 3.10 -7.40 6.39
CA TRP A 63 2.70 -6.27 5.53
C TRP A 63 2.74 -6.67 4.05
N TRP A 64 3.84 -7.28 3.62
CA TRP A 64 4.01 -7.75 2.25
C TRP A 64 3.06 -8.90 1.87
N THR A 65 2.68 -9.73 2.84
CA THR A 65 1.67 -10.79 2.62
C THR A 65 0.31 -10.18 2.33
N TYR A 66 -0.12 -9.20 3.14
CA TYR A 66 -1.38 -8.50 2.93
C TYR A 66 -1.39 -7.73 1.60
N ALA A 67 -0.30 -7.03 1.29
CA ALA A 67 -0.16 -6.30 0.04
C ALA A 67 -0.23 -7.22 -1.18
N ARG A 68 0.40 -8.40 -1.13
CA ARG A 68 0.31 -9.39 -2.21
C ARG A 68 -1.12 -9.90 -2.42
N HIS A 69 -1.82 -10.21 -1.33
CA HIS A 69 -3.22 -10.65 -1.42
C HIS A 69 -4.13 -9.57 -1.99
N LEU A 70 -3.96 -8.31 -1.55
CA LEU A 70 -4.67 -7.17 -2.14
C LEU A 70 -4.34 -7.00 -3.62
N ASN A 71 -3.07 -7.11 -3.99
CA ASN A 71 -2.63 -6.99 -5.37
C ASN A 71 -3.30 -8.04 -6.28
N GLN A 72 -3.40 -9.28 -5.80
CA GLN A 72 -4.07 -10.39 -6.48
C GLN A 72 -5.59 -10.23 -6.53
N PHE A 73 -6.20 -9.56 -5.56
CA PHE A 73 -7.64 -9.33 -5.54
C PHE A 73 -8.06 -8.19 -6.48
N LEU A 74 -7.21 -7.17 -6.63
CA LEU A 74 -7.50 -5.96 -7.42
C LEU A 74 -7.01 -6.05 -8.88
N THR A 75 -6.27 -7.09 -9.24
CA THR A 75 -5.74 -7.33 -10.61
C THR A 75 -6.42 -8.55 -11.20
#